data_AF-A0A920AP24-F1
#
_entry.id   AF-A0A920AP24-F1
#
_cell.length_a   1.000
_cell.length_b   1.000
_cell.length_c   1.000
_cell.angle_alpha   90.00
_cell.angle_beta   90.00
_cell.angle_gamma   90.00
#
_symmetry.space_group_name_H-M   'P 1'
#
loop_
_entity.id
_entity.type
_entity.pdbx_description
1 polymer ?
#
loop_
_entity_poly.entity_id
_entity_poly.type
_entity_poly.pdbx_seq_one_letter_code
_entity_poly.pdbx_strand_id
1 'polypeptide(L)'
;MDRTLCVCQLNNRTFLGGKALDTIVGSGDGSILLNSIIGLGLFAAAYSLWGGLAAVAWTDVVQVVLLIIGGLLMAYFALANVTDSGSFIDGLKYVYEKAPERFSMILSKGEIITPNGRDAWWDLPGLAVLIGGMWVANLYYWGFNQYIIQRTLAAKSLKEGQKGIVFAAFLKLIIPVIVVLPGIIAYVMNLDPETGTLNMGLLNSEGFWEPLAMSPMTMPHLG
;
A
#
# COMPACT_ATOMS: atom_id res chain seq x y z
N MET A 1 -11.43 13.56 -19.22
CA MET A 1 -10.96 12.30 -18.61
C MET A 1 -11.25 11.15 -19.56
N ASP A 2 -10.22 10.47 -20.03
CA ASP A 2 -10.38 9.42 -21.04
C ASP A 2 -11.05 8.17 -20.43
N ARG A 3 -12.06 7.61 -21.08
CA ARG A 3 -12.90 6.53 -20.52
C ARG A 3 -12.07 5.30 -20.15
N THR A 4 -11.03 5.02 -20.93
CA THR A 4 -10.10 3.92 -20.74
C THR A 4 -9.33 4.02 -19.43
N LEU A 5 -8.93 5.23 -19.02
CA LEU A 5 -8.11 5.45 -17.83
C LEU A 5 -8.93 5.26 -16.53
N CYS A 6 -10.23 5.62 -16.58
CA CYS A 6 -11.17 5.38 -15.48
C CYS A 6 -11.38 3.87 -15.26
N VAL A 7 -11.56 3.11 -16.34
CA VAL A 7 -11.74 1.65 -16.28
C VAL A 7 -10.52 0.96 -15.66
N CYS A 8 -9.31 1.35 -16.06
CA CYS A 8 -8.09 0.79 -15.48
C CYS A 8 -7.96 1.06 -13.97
N GLN A 9 -8.25 2.29 -13.52
CA GLN A 9 -8.19 2.63 -12.10
C GLN A 9 -9.24 1.89 -11.27
N LEU A 10 -10.47 1.76 -11.81
CA LEU A 10 -11.55 1.02 -11.17
C LEU A 10 -11.22 -0.48 -11.07
N ASN A 11 -10.71 -1.06 -12.16
CA ASN A 11 -10.30 -2.46 -12.19
C ASN A 11 -9.21 -2.73 -11.14
N ASN A 12 -8.16 -1.89 -11.10
CA ASN A 12 -7.08 -2.07 -10.14
C ASN A 12 -7.58 -1.96 -8.68
N ARG A 13 -8.44 -0.99 -8.37
CA ARG A 13 -9.00 -0.82 -7.01
C ARG A 13 -9.88 -2.00 -6.60
N THR A 14 -10.76 -2.45 -7.47
CA THR A 14 -11.70 -3.54 -7.17
C THR A 14 -10.99 -4.88 -7.09
N PHE A 15 -9.97 -5.09 -7.93
CA PHE A 15 -9.11 -6.27 -7.87
C PHE A 15 -8.32 -6.35 -6.56
N LEU A 16 -7.63 -5.25 -6.18
CA LEU A 16 -6.89 -5.19 -4.91
C LEU A 16 -7.81 -5.35 -3.70
N GLY A 17 -9.01 -4.75 -3.74
CA GLY A 17 -10.03 -4.93 -2.71
C GLY A 17 -10.55 -6.37 -2.62
N GLY A 18 -10.77 -7.01 -3.77
CA GLY A 18 -11.20 -8.41 -3.85
C GLY A 18 -10.16 -9.38 -3.29
N LYS A 19 -8.87 -9.16 -3.61
CA LYS A 19 -7.76 -9.92 -3.02
C LYS A 19 -7.66 -9.74 -1.51
N ALA A 20 -7.78 -8.51 -1.02
CA ALA A 20 -7.78 -8.26 0.43
C ALA A 20 -8.90 -9.00 1.16
N LEU A 21 -10.11 -9.04 0.58
CA LEU A 21 -11.23 -9.82 1.14
C LEU A 21 -10.98 -11.34 1.07
N ASP A 22 -10.43 -11.82 -0.04
CA ASP A 22 -10.06 -13.24 -0.21
C ASP A 22 -9.03 -13.70 0.83
N THR A 23 -8.08 -12.83 1.19
CA THR A 23 -7.07 -13.08 2.24
C THR A 23 -7.64 -13.02 3.66
N ILE A 24 -8.56 -12.09 3.96
CA ILE A 24 -9.05 -11.87 5.33
C ILE A 24 -10.24 -12.78 5.69
N VAL A 25 -11.18 -12.95 4.76
CA VAL A 25 -12.46 -13.65 4.99
C VAL A 25 -12.45 -15.05 4.35
N GLY A 26 -11.70 -15.23 3.27
CA GLY A 26 -11.58 -16.49 2.57
C GLY A 26 -10.40 -17.35 3.03
N SER A 27 -10.08 -18.35 2.23
CA SER A 27 -8.87 -19.18 2.36
C SER A 27 -7.71 -18.66 1.51
N GLY A 28 -7.92 -17.59 0.73
CA GLY A 28 -6.87 -16.99 -0.08
C GLY A 28 -6.46 -17.68 -1.36
N ASP A 29 -7.17 -18.74 -1.71
CA ASP A 29 -6.95 -19.56 -2.90
C ASP A 29 -7.57 -18.91 -4.16
N GLY A 30 -8.09 -17.69 -4.05
CA GLY A 30 -8.78 -16.99 -5.13
C GLY A 30 -10.17 -17.52 -5.45
N SER A 31 -10.68 -18.50 -4.71
CA SER A 31 -11.99 -19.11 -4.95
C SER A 31 -13.15 -18.14 -4.73
N ILE A 32 -13.00 -17.19 -3.79
CA ILE A 32 -14.00 -16.15 -3.53
C ILE A 32 -13.68 -14.83 -4.23
N LEU A 33 -12.56 -14.71 -4.94
CA LEU A 33 -12.11 -13.45 -5.57
C LEU A 33 -13.17 -12.84 -6.49
N LEU A 34 -13.79 -13.65 -7.37
CA LEU A 34 -14.82 -13.17 -8.28
C LEU A 34 -16.08 -12.70 -7.53
N ASN A 35 -16.51 -13.46 -6.51
CA ASN A 35 -17.65 -13.10 -5.67
C ASN A 35 -17.37 -11.83 -4.85
N SER A 36 -16.14 -11.66 -4.36
CA SER A 36 -15.68 -10.46 -3.65
C SER A 36 -15.65 -9.24 -4.57
N ILE A 37 -15.18 -9.38 -5.81
CA ILE A 37 -15.19 -8.29 -6.81
C ILE A 37 -16.62 -7.86 -7.13
N ILE A 38 -17.52 -8.81 -7.40
CA ILE A 38 -18.92 -8.53 -7.70
C ILE A 38 -19.62 -7.92 -6.47
N GLY A 39 -19.39 -8.47 -5.28
CA GLY A 39 -19.94 -7.97 -4.03
C GLY A 39 -19.50 -6.55 -3.70
N LEU A 40 -18.20 -6.26 -3.81
CA LEU A 40 -17.66 -4.91 -3.63
C LEU A 40 -18.21 -3.95 -4.68
N GLY A 41 -18.31 -4.38 -5.94
CA GLY A 41 -18.86 -3.56 -7.03
C GLY A 41 -20.33 -3.23 -6.82
N LEU A 42 -21.15 -4.21 -6.41
CA LEU A 42 -22.57 -4.01 -6.12
C LEU A 42 -22.79 -3.14 -4.89
N PHE A 43 -22.02 -3.36 -3.82
CA PHE A 43 -22.08 -2.51 -2.63
C PHE A 43 -21.69 -1.07 -2.97
N ALA A 44 -20.61 -0.90 -3.75
CA ALA A 44 -20.15 0.40 -4.22
C ALA A 44 -21.20 1.12 -5.07
N ALA A 45 -21.82 0.40 -6.00
CA ALA A 45 -22.89 0.92 -6.83
C ALA A 45 -24.13 1.29 -6.00
N ALA A 46 -24.55 0.43 -5.06
CA ALA A 46 -25.73 0.65 -4.24
C ALA A 46 -25.65 1.94 -3.42
N TYR A 47 -24.55 2.15 -2.67
CA TYR A 47 -24.42 3.38 -1.88
C TYR A 47 -24.21 4.62 -2.75
N SER A 48 -23.55 4.48 -3.91
CA SER A 48 -23.33 5.60 -4.84
C SER A 48 -24.63 6.05 -5.50
N LEU A 49 -25.50 5.11 -5.87
CA LEU A 49 -26.80 5.37 -6.48
C LEU A 49 -27.79 5.99 -5.49
N TRP A 50 -27.80 5.53 -4.23
CA TRP A 50 -28.70 6.06 -3.20
C TRP A 50 -28.23 7.38 -2.58
N GLY A 51 -26.92 7.57 -2.40
CA GLY A 51 -26.37 8.74 -1.72
C GLY A 51 -25.99 9.91 -2.64
N GLY A 52 -25.86 9.66 -3.95
CA GLY A 52 -25.41 10.67 -4.91
C GLY A 52 -23.96 11.14 -4.70
N LEU A 53 -23.55 12.18 -5.42
CA LEU A 53 -22.17 12.70 -5.42
C LEU A 53 -21.70 13.18 -4.04
N ALA A 54 -22.62 13.66 -3.20
CA ALA A 54 -22.29 14.16 -1.86
C ALA A 54 -21.96 13.03 -0.88
N ALA A 55 -22.71 11.91 -0.91
CA ALA A 55 -22.40 10.77 -0.06
C ALA A 55 -21.02 10.18 -0.38
N VAL A 56 -20.69 10.09 -1.67
CA VAL A 56 -19.36 9.63 -2.12
C VAL A 56 -18.24 10.52 -1.56
N ALA A 57 -18.42 11.84 -1.58
CA ALA A 57 -17.43 12.76 -1.03
C ALA A 57 -17.27 12.63 0.49
N TRP A 58 -18.35 12.36 1.22
CA TRP A 58 -18.29 12.11 2.66
C TRP A 58 -17.62 10.78 2.99
N THR A 59 -17.89 9.71 2.23
CA THR A 59 -17.24 8.42 2.40
C THR A 59 -15.73 8.50 2.12
N ASP A 60 -15.31 9.31 1.15
CA ASP A 60 -13.88 9.57 0.87
C ASP A 60 -13.16 10.14 2.12
N VAL A 61 -13.79 11.10 2.81
CA VAL A 61 -13.20 11.72 4.01
C VAL A 61 -13.06 10.71 5.15
N VAL A 62 -14.13 9.94 5.42
CA VAL A 62 -14.11 8.88 6.44
C VAL A 62 -13.03 7.84 6.11
N GLN A 63 -12.91 7.44 4.84
CA GLN A 63 -11.91 6.47 4.40
C GLN A 63 -10.48 6.96 4.66
N VAL A 64 -10.18 8.23 4.40
CA VAL A 64 -8.84 8.80 4.68
C VAL A 64 -8.52 8.74 6.18
N VAL A 65 -9.47 9.11 7.05
CA VAL A 65 -9.27 9.07 8.51
C VAL A 65 -9.05 7.65 8.99
N LEU A 66 -9.87 6.70 8.52
CA LEU A 66 -9.73 5.28 8.86
C LEU A 66 -8.40 4.69 8.39
N LEU A 67 -7.92 5.07 7.19
CA LEU A 67 -6.62 4.60 6.68
C LEU A 67 -5.45 5.14 7.49
N ILE A 68 -5.51 6.40 7.92
CA ILE A 68 -4.44 6.98 8.76
C ILE A 68 -4.39 6.26 10.11
N ILE A 69 -5.54 6.10 10.79
CA ILE A 69 -5.59 5.44 12.10
C ILE A 69 -5.23 3.96 11.96
N GLY A 70 -5.84 3.24 11.02
CA GLY A 70 -5.59 1.82 10.79
C GLY A 70 -4.15 1.53 10.38
N GLY A 71 -3.57 2.37 9.53
CA GLY A 71 -2.17 2.23 9.12
C GLY A 71 -1.18 2.53 10.25
N LEU A 72 -1.45 3.52 11.10
CA LEU A 72 -0.63 3.79 12.29
C LEU A 72 -0.72 2.66 13.31
N LEU A 73 -1.94 2.16 13.58
CA LEU A 73 -2.15 1.00 14.45
C LEU A 73 -1.44 -0.24 13.89
N MET A 74 -1.54 -0.47 12.58
CA MET A 74 -0.86 -1.59 11.95
C MET A 74 0.66 -1.49 12.08
N ALA A 75 1.25 -0.33 11.77
CA ALA A 75 2.68 -0.12 11.93
C ALA A 75 3.13 -0.34 13.39
N TYR A 76 2.34 0.14 14.36
CA TYR A 76 2.60 -0.07 15.77
C TYR A 76 2.56 -1.55 16.18
N PHE A 77 1.47 -2.27 15.85
CA PHE A 77 1.34 -3.68 16.20
C PHE A 77 2.33 -4.57 15.45
N ALA A 78 2.63 -4.26 14.18
CA ALA A 78 3.61 -4.98 13.40
C ALA A 78 5.01 -4.87 14.02
N LEU A 79 5.42 -3.68 14.47
CA LEU A 79 6.70 -3.48 15.15
C LEU A 79 6.73 -4.09 16.56
N ALA A 80 5.61 -4.07 17.28
CA ALA A 80 5.53 -4.67 18.61
C ALA A 80 5.59 -6.22 18.58
N ASN A 81 5.13 -6.85 17.48
CA ASN A 81 5.17 -8.31 17.32
C ASN A 81 6.42 -8.82 16.58
N VAL A 82 7.29 -7.93 16.09
CA VAL A 82 8.51 -8.35 15.37
C VAL A 82 9.64 -8.77 16.32
N THR A 83 9.59 -8.36 17.59
CA THR A 83 10.56 -8.74 18.63
C THR A 83 9.86 -9.15 19.93
N ASP A 84 10.37 -10.18 20.59
CA ASP A 84 9.87 -10.67 21.89
C ASP A 84 9.99 -9.61 23.02
N SER A 85 10.78 -8.54 22.81
CA SER A 85 10.94 -7.43 23.76
C SER A 85 9.75 -6.47 23.80
N GLY A 86 8.81 -6.55 22.84
CA GLY A 86 7.57 -5.75 22.81
C GLY A 86 7.76 -4.24 22.63
N SER A 87 8.99 -3.77 22.40
CA SER A 87 9.32 -2.34 22.30
C SER A 87 9.48 -1.90 20.85
N PHE A 88 8.73 -0.85 20.47
CA PHE A 88 8.74 -0.24 19.13
C PHE A 88 10.15 0.09 18.61
N ILE A 89 11.03 0.57 19.50
CA ILE A 89 12.40 0.96 19.14
C ILE A 89 13.26 -0.27 18.80
N ASP A 90 13.06 -1.38 19.50
CA ASP A 90 13.82 -2.61 19.25
C ASP A 90 13.34 -3.30 17.98
N GLY A 91 12.01 -3.31 17.74
CA GLY A 91 11.45 -3.78 16.48
C GLY A 91 11.94 -2.99 15.27
N LEU A 92 12.09 -1.66 15.40
CA LEU A 92 12.62 -0.84 14.33
C LEU A 92 14.10 -1.11 14.05
N LYS A 93 14.91 -1.31 15.10
CA LYS A 93 16.32 -1.70 14.95
C LYS A 93 16.46 -3.07 14.30
N TYR A 94 15.67 -4.06 14.72
CA TYR A 94 15.68 -5.40 14.14
C TYR A 94 15.35 -5.39 12.65
N VAL A 95 14.32 -4.64 12.25
CA VAL A 95 13.93 -4.50 10.83
C VAL A 95 15.02 -3.80 10.03
N TYR A 96 15.66 -2.78 10.61
CA TYR A 96 16.78 -2.07 9.97
C TYR A 96 18.02 -2.96 9.78
N GLU A 97 18.33 -3.82 10.74
CA GLU A 97 19.47 -4.75 10.67
C GLU A 97 19.22 -5.91 9.69
N LYS A 98 17.97 -6.40 9.60
CA LYS A 98 17.60 -7.53 8.74
C LYS A 98 17.40 -7.16 7.27
N ALA A 99 17.02 -5.93 6.96
CA ALA A 99 16.75 -5.49 5.59
C ALA A 99 17.25 -4.05 5.33
N PRO A 100 18.55 -3.76 5.52
CA PRO A 100 19.09 -2.41 5.33
C PRO A 100 18.93 -1.91 3.88
N GLU A 101 18.97 -2.81 2.90
CA GLU A 101 18.79 -2.46 1.49
C GLU A 101 17.39 -1.90 1.17
N ARG A 102 16.36 -2.26 1.95
CA ARG A 102 14.98 -1.79 1.76
C ARG A 102 14.76 -0.37 2.29
N PHE A 103 15.68 0.16 3.09
CA PHE A 103 15.69 1.55 3.56
C PHE A 103 16.53 2.47 2.65
N SER A 104 17.23 1.92 1.66
CA SER A 104 17.99 2.69 0.67
C SER A 104 17.04 3.45 -0.26
N MET A 105 17.04 4.78 -0.17
CA MET A 105 16.18 5.66 -0.96
C MET A 105 16.69 5.84 -2.41
N ILE A 106 17.97 5.57 -2.66
CA ILE A 106 18.61 5.67 -3.98
C ILE A 106 19.10 4.27 -4.35
N LEU A 107 18.31 3.57 -5.16
CA LEU A 107 18.64 2.25 -5.64
C LEU A 107 19.81 2.28 -6.64
N SER A 108 20.89 1.60 -6.30
CA SER A 108 21.92 1.22 -7.25
C SER A 108 21.51 -0.06 -8.00
N LYS A 109 22.11 -0.28 -9.18
CA LYS A 109 21.81 -1.43 -10.04
C LYS A 109 22.17 -2.73 -9.30
N GLY A 110 21.22 -3.64 -9.10
CA GLY A 110 21.42 -4.91 -8.40
C GLY A 110 21.28 -4.89 -6.87
N GLU A 111 20.84 -3.77 -6.27
CA GLU A 111 20.70 -3.63 -4.80
C GLU A 111 19.44 -4.31 -4.26
N ILE A 112 18.38 -4.41 -5.06
CA ILE A 112 17.14 -5.11 -4.71
C ILE A 112 16.69 -5.98 -5.90
N ILE A 113 16.66 -7.29 -5.70
CA ILE A 113 16.04 -8.23 -6.64
C ILE A 113 14.60 -8.47 -6.19
N THR A 114 13.65 -8.13 -7.06
CA THR A 114 12.22 -8.40 -6.88
C THR A 114 12.00 -9.94 -6.94
N PRO A 115 11.00 -10.52 -6.24
CA PRO A 115 10.74 -11.98 -6.25
C PRO A 115 10.66 -12.61 -7.66
N ASN A 116 10.36 -11.81 -8.68
CA ASN A 116 10.30 -12.22 -10.09
C ASN A 116 11.68 -12.29 -10.80
N GLY A 117 12.80 -12.17 -10.08
CA GLY A 117 14.16 -12.21 -10.63
C GLY A 117 14.56 -10.97 -11.43
N ARG A 118 13.77 -9.88 -11.37
CA ARG A 118 14.04 -8.61 -12.05
C ARG A 118 14.64 -7.62 -11.06
N ASP A 119 15.65 -6.90 -11.52
CA ASP A 119 16.28 -5.82 -10.75
C ASP A 119 15.28 -4.67 -10.56
N ALA A 120 15.00 -4.30 -9.30
CA ALA A 120 14.08 -3.21 -8.95
C ALA A 120 14.54 -1.86 -9.52
N TRP A 121 15.80 -1.76 -9.96
CA TRP A 121 16.31 -0.62 -10.72
C TRP A 121 15.54 -0.34 -12.01
N TRP A 122 14.95 -1.36 -12.66
CA TRP A 122 14.14 -1.14 -13.87
C TRP A 122 12.80 -0.45 -13.58
N ASP A 123 12.25 -0.65 -12.39
CA ASP A 123 11.00 -0.01 -11.96
C ASP A 123 11.26 1.35 -11.28
N LEU A 124 12.40 1.49 -10.57
CA LEU A 124 12.83 2.69 -9.85
C LEU A 124 14.31 3.00 -10.16
N PRO A 125 14.61 3.65 -11.31
CA PRO A 125 15.99 3.88 -11.74
C PRO A 125 16.70 4.96 -10.92
N GLY A 126 17.23 4.57 -9.75
CA GLY A 126 18.16 5.32 -8.90
C GLY A 126 17.94 6.84 -8.88
N LEU A 127 18.95 7.62 -9.31
CA LEU A 127 18.87 9.08 -9.30
C LEU A 127 17.81 9.64 -10.27
N ALA A 128 17.41 8.91 -11.33
CA ALA A 128 16.36 9.34 -12.25
C ALA A 128 14.96 9.35 -11.60
N VAL A 129 14.80 8.74 -10.42
CA VAL A 129 13.66 8.96 -9.53
C VAL A 129 13.63 10.38 -8.98
N LEU A 130 14.78 11.01 -8.73
CA LEU A 130 14.84 12.38 -8.19
C LEU A 130 14.90 13.46 -9.27
N ILE A 131 15.41 13.16 -10.47
CA ILE A 131 15.64 14.19 -11.52
C ILE A 131 15.00 13.86 -12.89
N GLY A 132 14.42 12.67 -13.06
CA GLY A 132 13.94 12.16 -14.34
C GLY A 132 12.43 11.88 -14.37
N GLY A 133 12.07 10.63 -14.64
CA GLY A 133 10.69 10.23 -14.96
C GLY A 133 9.66 10.48 -13.86
N MET A 134 10.08 10.51 -12.59
CA MET A 134 9.16 10.78 -11.47
C MET A 134 8.64 12.21 -11.46
N TRP A 135 9.40 13.19 -11.98
CA TRP A 135 8.89 14.55 -12.15
C TRP A 135 7.76 14.59 -13.18
N VAL A 136 7.92 13.88 -14.30
CA VAL A 136 6.88 13.78 -15.33
C VAL A 136 5.61 13.14 -14.73
N ALA A 137 5.75 12.04 -14.00
CA ALA A 137 4.63 11.37 -13.35
C ALA A 137 3.94 12.26 -12.30
N ASN A 138 4.71 12.93 -11.42
CA ASN A 138 4.14 13.82 -10.42
C ASN A 138 3.50 15.07 -11.03
N LEU A 139 4.14 15.73 -12.00
CA LEU A 139 3.58 16.91 -12.65
C LEU A 139 2.32 16.58 -13.46
N TYR A 140 2.30 15.44 -14.15
CA TYR A 140 1.08 14.98 -14.81
C TYR A 140 -0.04 14.72 -13.80
N TYR A 141 0.26 14.00 -12.72
CA TYR A 141 -0.74 13.65 -11.71
C TYR A 141 -1.25 14.87 -10.94
N TRP A 142 -0.39 15.74 -10.41
CA TRP A 142 -0.82 16.88 -9.58
C TRP A 142 -1.21 18.11 -10.41
N GLY A 143 -0.56 18.31 -11.56
CA GLY A 143 -0.71 19.49 -12.40
C GLY A 143 -1.70 19.36 -13.55
N PHE A 144 -2.03 18.14 -14.00
CA PHE A 144 -2.93 17.90 -15.13
C PHE A 144 -4.06 16.89 -14.87
N ASN A 145 -4.11 16.26 -13.69
CA ASN A 145 -5.23 15.38 -13.37
C ASN A 145 -6.48 16.21 -13.06
N GLN A 146 -7.45 16.08 -13.97
CA GLN A 146 -8.72 16.79 -13.92
C GLN A 146 -9.43 16.64 -12.57
N TYR A 147 -9.39 15.45 -11.95
CA TYR A 147 -10.04 15.22 -10.66
C TYR A 147 -9.41 16.06 -9.53
N ILE A 148 -8.09 16.19 -9.51
CA ILE A 148 -7.34 16.91 -8.47
C ILE A 148 -7.49 18.42 -8.67
N ILE A 149 -7.30 18.89 -9.90
CA ILE A 149 -7.43 20.30 -10.24
C ILE A 149 -8.85 20.79 -9.97
N GLN A 150 -9.87 20.01 -10.32
CA GLN A 150 -11.26 20.41 -10.08
C GLN A 150 -11.57 20.57 -8.59
N ARG A 151 -11.04 19.69 -7.73
CA ARG A 151 -11.19 19.83 -6.27
C ARG A 151 -10.50 21.11 -5.74
N THR A 152 -9.35 21.46 -6.29
CA THR A 152 -8.64 22.70 -5.95
C THR A 152 -9.37 23.94 -6.48
N LEU A 153 -9.87 23.91 -7.71
CA LEU A 153 -10.59 25.04 -8.34
C LEU A 153 -11.99 25.26 -7.77
N ALA A 154 -12.60 24.22 -7.19
CA ALA A 154 -13.85 24.33 -6.44
C ALA A 154 -13.66 24.91 -5.03
N ALA A 155 -12.44 25.27 -4.62
CA ALA A 155 -12.19 25.90 -3.33
C ALA A 155 -12.75 27.32 -3.26
N LYS A 156 -13.10 27.77 -2.05
CA LYS A 156 -13.73 29.08 -1.80
C LYS A 156 -12.91 30.27 -2.32
N SER A 157 -11.59 30.16 -2.34
CA SER A 157 -10.69 31.11 -3.00
C SER A 157 -9.36 30.45 -3.35
N LEU A 158 -8.58 31.10 -4.20
CA LEU A 158 -7.24 30.65 -4.56
C LEU A 158 -6.33 30.49 -3.34
N LYS A 159 -6.46 31.37 -2.34
CA LYS A 159 -5.61 31.34 -1.13
C LYS A 159 -5.93 30.12 -0.25
N GLU A 160 -7.21 29.78 -0.11
CA GLU A 160 -7.67 28.57 0.58
C GLU A 160 -7.26 27.31 -0.19
N GLY A 161 -7.35 27.31 -1.52
CA GLY A 161 -6.89 26.21 -2.37
C GLY A 161 -5.38 25.95 -2.22
N GLN A 162 -4.56 27.00 -2.22
CA GLN A 162 -3.11 26.90 -2.00
C GLN A 162 -2.76 26.34 -0.62
N LYS A 163 -3.42 26.83 0.44
CA LYS A 163 -3.26 26.26 1.80
C LYS A 163 -3.66 24.79 1.85
N GLY A 164 -4.74 24.42 1.17
CA GLY A 164 -5.18 23.04 1.02
C GLY A 164 -4.14 22.15 0.34
N ILE A 165 -3.51 22.62 -0.74
CA ILE A 165 -2.44 21.89 -1.42
C ILE A 165 -1.21 21.72 -0.51
N VAL A 166 -0.80 22.76 0.21
CA VAL A 166 0.34 22.68 1.15
C VAL A 166 0.05 21.69 2.27
N PHE A 167 -1.16 21.70 2.82
CA PHE A 167 -1.59 20.73 3.82
C PHE A 167 -1.62 19.30 3.27
N ALA A 168 -2.12 19.11 2.04
CA ALA A 168 -2.10 17.81 1.37
C ALA A 168 -0.65 17.31 1.13
N ALA A 169 0.27 18.19 0.76
CA ALA A 169 1.69 17.86 0.62
C ALA A 169 2.30 17.40 1.95
N PHE A 170 1.95 18.05 3.06
CA PHE A 170 2.35 17.62 4.40
C PHE A 170 1.80 16.23 4.77
N LEU A 171 0.50 16.00 4.57
CA LEU A 171 -0.11 14.68 4.83
C LEU A 171 0.53 13.57 3.99
N LYS A 172 0.99 13.88 2.77
CA LYS A 172 1.64 12.92 1.89
C LYS A 172 2.97 12.38 2.45
N LEU A 173 3.64 13.12 3.34
CA LEU A 173 4.86 12.65 4.01
C LEU A 173 4.58 11.51 5.02
N ILE A 174 3.35 11.41 5.51
CA ILE A 174 2.93 10.38 6.48
C ILE A 174 2.62 9.06 5.75
N ILE A 175 2.19 9.12 4.48
CA ILE A 175 1.74 7.95 3.71
C ILE A 175 2.77 6.82 3.64
N PRO A 176 4.07 7.07 3.38
CA PRO A 176 5.07 6.00 3.38
C PRO A 176 5.18 5.27 4.72
N VAL A 177 5.02 5.98 5.84
CA VAL A 177 5.09 5.37 7.18
C VAL A 177 3.94 4.42 7.42
N ILE A 178 2.73 4.73 6.94
CA ILE A 178 1.54 3.90 7.17
C ILE A 178 1.36 2.78 6.14
N VAL A 179 1.92 2.90 4.93
CA VAL A 179 1.75 1.91 3.86
C VAL A 179 3.02 1.08 3.62
N VAL A 180 4.19 1.73 3.54
CA VAL A 180 5.43 1.06 3.15
C VAL A 180 6.07 0.34 4.34
N LEU A 181 6.08 0.95 5.52
CA LEU A 181 6.71 0.37 6.71
C LEU A 181 6.09 -0.98 7.12
N PRO A 182 4.76 -1.16 7.18
CA PRO A 182 4.16 -2.48 7.41
C PRO A 182 4.55 -3.52 6.35
N GLY A 183 4.71 -3.09 5.09
CA GLY A 183 5.18 -3.95 4.01
C GLY A 183 6.61 -4.46 4.21
N ILE A 184 7.51 -3.58 4.68
CA ILE A 184 8.90 -3.97 5.01
C ILE A 184 8.92 -4.92 6.21
N ILE A 185 8.09 -4.68 7.23
CA ILE A 185 8.01 -5.55 8.41
C ILE A 185 7.50 -6.93 8.01
N ALA A 186 6.43 -7.00 7.21
CA ALA A 186 5.92 -8.25 6.67
C ALA A 186 6.97 -9.01 5.85
N TYR A 187 7.80 -8.30 5.08
CA TYR A 187 8.94 -8.90 4.38
C TYR A 187 9.94 -9.52 5.36
N VAL A 188 10.38 -8.76 6.38
CA VAL A 188 11.37 -9.24 7.38
C VAL A 188 10.86 -10.43 8.18
N MET A 189 9.58 -10.46 8.53
CA MET A 189 8.96 -11.58 9.24
C MET A 189 8.90 -12.87 8.41
N ASN A 190 8.89 -12.77 7.08
CA ASN A 190 8.80 -13.90 6.17
C ASN A 190 10.13 -14.23 5.47
N LEU A 191 11.25 -13.65 5.94
CA LEU A 191 12.59 -14.06 5.54
C LEU A 191 12.96 -15.36 6.25
N ASP A 192 13.43 -16.34 5.48
CA ASP A 192 13.93 -17.59 6.04
C ASP A 192 15.18 -17.32 6.89
N PRO A 193 15.22 -17.75 8.17
CA PRO A 193 16.37 -17.56 9.06
C PRO A 193 17.67 -18.20 8.56
N GLU A 194 17.60 -19.27 7.75
CA GLU A 194 18.78 -20.04 7.36
C GLU A 194 19.40 -19.59 6.04
N THR A 195 18.58 -19.11 5.10
CA THR A 195 19.05 -18.73 3.75
C THR A 195 19.09 -17.21 3.52
N GLY A 196 18.43 -16.41 4.37
CA GLY A 196 18.29 -14.97 4.15
C GLY A 196 17.50 -14.63 2.88
N THR A 197 16.87 -15.63 2.26
CA THR A 197 16.02 -15.48 1.10
C THR A 197 14.56 -15.40 1.54
N LEU A 198 13.75 -14.68 0.76
CA LEU A 198 12.31 -14.73 0.95
C LEU A 198 11.84 -16.16 0.74
N ASN A 199 10.97 -16.64 1.63
CA ASN A 199 10.32 -17.92 1.43
C ASN A 199 9.38 -17.81 0.22
N MET A 200 9.90 -18.12 -0.97
CA MET A 200 9.20 -18.01 -2.24
C MET A 200 7.97 -18.92 -2.33
N GLY A 201 7.88 -19.95 -1.47
CA GLY A 201 6.67 -20.77 -1.31
C GLY A 201 5.52 -20.08 -0.59
N LEU A 202 5.77 -18.92 0.03
CA LEU A 202 4.75 -18.08 0.67
C LEU A 202 4.22 -16.97 -0.23
N LEU A 203 4.86 -16.74 -1.38
CA LEU A 203 4.45 -15.73 -2.35
C LEU A 203 3.88 -16.45 -3.58
N ASN A 204 2.64 -16.11 -3.94
CA ASN A 204 2.08 -16.57 -5.19
C ASN A 204 2.82 -15.95 -6.40
N SER A 205 2.55 -16.44 -7.60
CA SER A 205 3.15 -15.96 -8.86
C SER A 205 2.92 -14.47 -9.15
N GLU A 206 2.06 -13.80 -8.39
CA GLU A 206 1.74 -12.37 -8.48
C GLU A 206 2.44 -11.54 -7.38
N GLY A 207 3.23 -12.16 -6.50
CA GLY A 207 3.99 -11.48 -5.44
C GLY A 207 3.16 -11.14 -4.18
N PHE A 208 2.01 -11.79 -3.97
CA PHE A 208 1.20 -11.67 -2.76
C PHE A 208 1.34 -12.90 -1.86
N TRP A 209 1.17 -12.70 -0.54
CA TRP A 209 1.27 -13.77 0.45
C TRP A 209 0.14 -14.82 0.30
N GLU A 210 0.50 -16.10 0.28
CA GLU A 210 -0.46 -17.22 0.30
C GLU A 210 -1.21 -17.27 1.64
N PRO A 211 -2.56 -17.22 1.65
CA PRO A 211 -3.27 -17.03 2.93
C PRO A 211 -3.33 -18.28 3.83
N LEU A 212 -3.01 -19.49 3.32
CA LEU A 212 -2.79 -20.67 4.17
C LEU A 212 -1.56 -20.54 5.09
N ALA A 213 -0.64 -19.64 4.77
CA ALA A 213 0.52 -19.33 5.62
C ALA A 213 0.21 -18.33 6.75
N MET A 214 -0.96 -17.68 6.72
CA MET A 214 -1.46 -16.83 7.81
C MET A 214 -2.23 -17.63 8.89
N SER A 215 -2.08 -18.95 8.91
CA SER A 215 -2.50 -19.77 10.05
C SER A 215 -1.69 -19.39 11.30
N PRO A 216 -2.23 -19.55 12.53
CA PRO A 216 -1.57 -19.04 13.72
C PRO A 216 -0.17 -19.67 13.79
N MET A 217 0.85 -18.81 13.75
CA MET A 217 2.23 -19.16 14.03
C MET A 217 2.25 -20.01 15.30
N THR A 218 2.41 -21.33 15.12
CA THR A 218 2.58 -22.24 16.24
C THR A 218 3.88 -21.85 16.92
N MET A 219 3.77 -21.26 18.12
CA MET A 219 4.91 -21.05 18.99
C MET A 219 5.69 -22.37 19.08
N PRO A 220 7.02 -22.36 18.94
CA PRO A 220 7.81 -23.56 19.14
C PRO A 220 7.58 -24.02 20.59
N HIS A 221 7.01 -25.21 20.72
CA HIS A 221 6.82 -25.89 21.99
C HIS A 221 8.18 -26.05 22.66
N LEU A 222 8.38 -25.34 23.77
CA LEU A 222 9.48 -25.59 24.69
C LEU A 222 9.24 -26.96 25.35
N GLY A 223 10.05 -27.95 24.96
CA GLY A 223 10.31 -29.15 25.75
C GLY A 223 11.44 -28.91 26.75
#